data_AF-A0A5E7ZWC1-F1
#
_entry.id   AF-A0A5E7ZWC1-F1
#
_cell.length_a   1.000
_cell.length_b   1.000
_cell.length_c   1.000
_cell.angle_alpha   90.00
_cell.angle_beta   90.00
_cell.angle_gamma   90.00
#
_symmetry.space_group_name_H-M   'P 1'
#
loop_
_entity.id
_entity.type
_entity.pdbx_description
1 polymer ?
#
loop_
_entity_poly.entity_id
_entity_poly.type
_entity_poly.pdbx_seq_one_letter_code
_entity_poly.pdbx_strand_id
1 'polypeptide(L)'
;MICAAIASSLAPFDPAHTFRTINVPVAGIDVVLFLAMWGIAIFANRYWPIWLAATQLVAVGIHATRAYDPHIVAIAYGRLSGQIAYPMIALLLAGTVRHRLRLAKHGIEPDWTNHGIAFLAPGDSRSTPAG
;
A
#
# COMPACT_ATOMS: atom_id res chain seq x y z
N MET A 1 -15.28 10.68 1.21
CA MET A 1 -14.48 10.27 0.03
C MET A 1 -15.07 10.80 -1.27
N ILE A 2 -16.34 10.48 -1.61
CA ILE A 2 -16.99 11.00 -2.83
C ILE A 2 -17.02 12.54 -2.86
N CYS A 3 -17.36 13.22 -1.77
CA CYS A 3 -17.36 14.69 -1.72
C CYS A 3 -15.97 15.31 -1.89
N ALA A 4 -14.90 14.65 -1.40
CA ALA A 4 -13.53 15.12 -1.57
C ALA A 4 -13.03 14.89 -3.02
N ALA A 5 -13.43 13.78 -3.65
CA ALA A 5 -13.16 13.52 -5.06
C ALA A 5 -13.90 14.53 -5.96
N ILE A 6 -15.16 14.85 -5.64
CA ILE A 6 -15.95 15.87 -6.33
C ILE A 6 -15.33 17.26 -6.10
N ALA A 7 -15.02 17.64 -4.86
CA ALA A 7 -14.39 18.93 -4.56
C ALA A 7 -13.04 19.10 -5.27
N SER A 8 -12.23 18.04 -5.33
CA SER A 8 -10.94 18.06 -6.04
C SER A 8 -11.11 18.09 -7.55
N SER A 9 -12.22 17.55 -8.08
CA SER A 9 -12.55 17.65 -9.51
C SER A 9 -13.00 19.06 -9.93
N LEU A 10 -13.41 19.89 -8.96
CA LEU A 10 -13.84 21.28 -9.11
C LEU A 10 -12.73 22.30 -8.80
N ALA A 11 -11.62 21.86 -8.19
CA ALA A 11 -10.48 22.73 -7.92
C ALA A 11 -9.86 23.23 -9.25
N PRO A 12 -9.43 24.50 -9.33
CA PRO A 12 -8.78 25.03 -10.54
C PRO A 12 -7.55 24.19 -10.89
N PHE A 13 -7.67 23.43 -11.97
CA PHE A 13 -6.62 22.58 -12.51
C PHE A 13 -6.04 23.29 -13.72
N ASP A 14 -4.77 23.70 -13.66
CA ASP A 14 -4.05 24.27 -14.80
C ASP A 14 -3.22 23.17 -15.49
N PRO A 15 -3.70 22.59 -16.61
CA PRO A 15 -3.00 21.55 -17.34
C PRO A 15 -1.77 22.08 -18.09
N ALA A 16 -1.71 23.39 -18.36
CA ALA A 16 -0.80 23.96 -19.34
C ALA A 16 0.64 24.03 -18.83
N HIS A 17 0.83 24.14 -17.51
CA HIS A 17 2.14 24.32 -16.89
C HIS A 17 2.66 23.14 -16.06
N THR A 18 1.81 22.26 -15.52
CA THR A 18 2.22 21.32 -14.45
C THR A 18 2.47 19.87 -14.90
N PHE A 19 2.03 19.47 -16.11
CA PHE A 19 2.00 18.05 -16.51
C PHE A 19 2.48 17.75 -17.93
N ARG A 20 3.31 18.62 -18.54
CA ARG A 20 3.89 18.35 -19.87
C ARG A 20 4.84 17.15 -19.86
N THR A 21 5.53 16.92 -18.76
CA THR A 21 6.51 15.85 -18.59
C THR A 21 6.12 14.91 -17.45
N ILE A 22 6.68 13.71 -17.44
CA ILE A 22 6.58 12.83 -16.29
C ILE A 22 7.18 13.52 -15.05
N ASN A 23 6.50 13.40 -13.90
CA ASN A 23 7.03 13.91 -12.64
C ASN A 23 7.92 12.81 -12.04
N VAL A 24 9.18 12.77 -12.49
CA VAL A 24 10.16 11.73 -12.13
C VAL A 24 10.31 11.55 -10.62
N PRO A 25 10.37 12.61 -9.79
CA PRO A 25 10.40 12.46 -8.33
C PRO A 25 9.20 11.69 -7.77
N VAL A 26 7.98 12.02 -8.20
CA VAL A 26 6.75 11.37 -7.71
C VAL A 26 6.70 9.92 -8.17
N ALA A 27 7.04 9.65 -9.43
CA ALA A 27 7.12 8.29 -9.94
C ALA A 27 8.13 7.41 -9.17
N GLY A 28 9.28 7.99 -8.79
CA GLY A 28 10.29 7.32 -7.97
C GLY A 28 9.76 6.96 -6.58
N ILE A 29 9.08 7.90 -5.92
CA ILE A 29 8.40 7.66 -4.64
C ILE A 29 7.39 6.52 -4.77
N ASP A 30 6.60 6.53 -5.85
CA ASP A 30 5.57 5.51 -6.04
C ASP A 30 6.14 4.11 -6.22
N VAL A 31 7.26 3.98 -6.93
CA VAL A 31 7.97 2.69 -7.10
C VAL A 31 8.57 2.22 -5.79
N VAL A 32 9.23 3.10 -5.03
CA VAL A 32 9.82 2.73 -3.73
C VAL A 32 8.74 2.29 -2.74
N LEU A 33 7.64 3.03 -2.67
CA LEU A 33 6.49 2.66 -1.84
C LEU A 33 5.86 1.34 -2.31
N PHE A 34 5.78 1.10 -3.62
CA PHE A 34 5.26 -0.15 -4.15
C PHE A 34 6.09 -1.33 -3.68
N LEU A 35 7.41 -1.26 -3.84
CA LEU A 35 8.33 -2.32 -3.42
C LEU A 35 8.28 -2.56 -1.91
N ALA A 36 8.21 -1.49 -1.11
CA ALA A 36 8.08 -1.60 0.35
C ALA A 36 6.76 -2.29 0.74
N MET A 37 5.62 -1.85 0.18
CA MET A 37 4.31 -2.44 0.46
C MET A 37 4.19 -3.87 -0.05
N TRP A 38 4.76 -4.16 -1.22
CA TRP A 38 4.80 -5.49 -1.79
C TRP A 38 5.62 -6.45 -0.92
N GLY A 39 6.79 -6.02 -0.44
CA GLY A 39 7.58 -6.77 0.54
C GLY A 39 6.78 -7.06 1.81
N ILE A 40 6.14 -6.05 2.40
CA ILE A 40 5.28 -6.22 3.57
C ILE A 40 4.14 -7.20 3.29
N ALA A 41 3.49 -7.10 2.12
CA ALA A 41 2.36 -7.95 1.75
C ALA A 41 2.73 -9.44 1.60
N ILE A 42 3.96 -9.75 1.19
CA ILE A 42 4.45 -11.14 1.09
C ILE A 42 4.65 -11.76 2.48
N PHE A 43 5.14 -10.99 3.44
CA PHE A 43 5.50 -11.50 4.78
C PHE A 43 4.41 -11.32 5.84
N ALA A 44 3.44 -10.44 5.59
CA ALA A 44 2.35 -10.19 6.52
C ALA A 44 1.35 -11.35 6.53
N ASN A 45 0.99 -11.81 7.72
CA ASN A 45 -0.04 -12.85 7.89
C ASN A 45 -1.49 -12.28 7.76
N ARG A 46 -1.65 -11.17 7.02
CA ARG A 46 -2.88 -10.37 6.98
C ARG A 46 -3.14 -9.89 5.55
N TYR A 47 -4.41 -9.88 5.14
CA TYR A 47 -4.80 -9.48 3.77
C TYR A 47 -4.73 -7.98 3.49
N TRP A 48 -4.67 -7.11 4.49
CA TRP A 48 -4.79 -5.66 4.27
C TRP A 48 -3.59 -5.02 3.52
N PRO A 49 -2.32 -5.46 3.68
CA PRO A 49 -1.20 -4.87 2.96
C PRO A 49 -1.24 -5.13 1.45
N ILE A 50 -1.86 -6.23 1.00
CA ILE A 50 -1.99 -6.54 -0.44
C ILE A 50 -2.83 -5.49 -1.17
N TRP A 51 -3.86 -4.95 -0.50
CA TRP A 51 -4.68 -3.88 -1.05
C TRP A 51 -3.90 -2.58 -1.22
N LEU A 52 -3.00 -2.29 -0.26
CA LEU A 52 -2.11 -1.13 -0.33
C LEU A 52 -1.08 -1.29 -1.46
N ALA A 53 -0.48 -2.48 -1.58
CA ALA A 53 0.43 -2.81 -2.67
C ALA A 53 -0.27 -2.70 -4.04
N ALA A 54 -1.52 -3.17 -4.16
CA ALA A 54 -2.30 -3.06 -5.39
C ALA A 54 -2.59 -1.60 -5.78
N THR A 55 -2.97 -0.74 -4.83
CA THR A 55 -3.17 0.69 -5.14
C THR A 55 -1.87 1.40 -5.51
N GLN A 56 -0.76 1.00 -4.89
CA GLN A 56 0.55 1.54 -5.21
C GLN A 56 1.03 1.10 -6.61
N LEU A 57 0.71 -0.13 -7.01
CA LEU A 57 0.94 -0.61 -8.37
C LEU A 57 0.14 0.20 -9.41
N VAL A 58 -1.09 0.61 -9.09
CA VAL A 58 -1.89 1.48 -9.97
C VAL A 58 -1.23 2.85 -10.13
N ALA A 59 -0.68 3.44 -9.06
CA ALA A 59 0.06 4.70 -9.14
C ALA A 59 1.30 4.59 -10.05
N VAL A 60 2.08 3.52 -9.89
CA VAL A 60 3.20 3.20 -10.80
C VAL A 60 2.71 3.05 -12.25
N GLY A 61 1.56 2.39 -12.48
CA GLY A 61 0.95 2.25 -13.80
C GLY A 61 0.55 3.58 -14.45
N ILE A 62 0.06 4.55 -13.67
CA ILE A 62 -0.25 5.90 -14.15
C ILE A 62 1.01 6.60 -14.68
N HIS A 63 2.15 6.42 -14.01
CA HIS A 63 3.43 6.95 -14.47
C HIS A 63 3.99 6.17 -15.66
N ALA A 64 3.86 4.84 -15.67
CA ALA A 64 4.33 3.98 -16.76
C ALA A 64 3.60 4.27 -18.09
N THR A 65 2.28 4.50 -18.03
CA THR A 65 1.50 4.87 -19.22
C THR A 65 1.93 6.21 -19.80
N ARG A 66 2.20 7.22 -18.96
CA ARG A 66 2.75 8.51 -19.41
C ARG A 66 4.17 8.41 -19.97
N ALA A 67 4.99 7.51 -19.42
CA ALA A 67 6.34 7.26 -19.92
C ALA A 67 6.32 6.55 -21.29
N TYR A 68 5.37 5.64 -21.49
CA TYR A 68 5.20 4.90 -22.75
C TYR A 68 4.57 5.76 -23.85
N ASP A 69 3.54 6.54 -23.51
CA ASP A 69 2.88 7.47 -24.43
C ASP A 69 2.86 8.90 -23.85
N PRO A 70 3.83 9.75 -24.24
CA PRO A 70 3.89 11.15 -23.83
C PRO A 70 2.72 12.00 -24.36
N HIS A 71 1.98 11.52 -25.37
CA HIS A 71 0.85 12.22 -25.98
C HIS A 71 -0.48 11.93 -25.29
N ILE A 72 -0.50 11.06 -24.27
CA ILE A 72 -1.69 10.82 -23.46
C ILE A 72 -2.24 12.15 -22.91
N VAL A 73 -3.56 12.24 -22.81
CA VAL A 73 -4.26 13.46 -22.40
C VAL A 73 -3.74 13.95 -21.04
N ALA A 74 -3.01 15.07 -21.02
CA ALA A 74 -2.29 15.56 -19.85
C ALA A 74 -3.21 15.83 -18.63
N ILE A 75 -4.45 16.25 -18.89
CA ILE A 75 -5.46 16.44 -17.83
C ILE A 75 -5.89 15.11 -17.20
N ALA A 76 -6.00 14.03 -17.98
CA ALA A 76 -6.31 12.71 -17.44
C ALA A 76 -5.16 12.19 -16.57
N TYR A 77 -3.91 12.36 -17.03
CA TYR A 77 -2.72 12.00 -16.26
C TYR A 77 -2.64 12.79 -14.93
N GLY A 78 -2.77 14.11 -14.97
CA GLY A 78 -2.71 14.93 -13.75
C GLY A 78 -3.83 14.62 -12.76
N ARG A 79 -5.06 14.37 -13.26
CA ARG A 79 -6.18 13.96 -12.40
C ARG A 79 -5.96 12.60 -11.77
N LEU A 80 -5.59 11.58 -12.56
CA LEU A 80 -5.35 10.23 -12.03
C LEU A 80 -4.18 10.21 -11.03
N SER A 81 -3.08 10.90 -11.34
CA SER A 81 -1.91 11.01 -10.46
C SER A 81 -2.25 11.69 -9.13
N GLY A 82 -3.11 12.71 -9.12
CA GLY A 82 -3.57 13.34 -7.87
C GLY A 82 -4.62 12.51 -7.12
N GLN A 83 -5.59 11.93 -7.84
CA GLN A 83 -6.75 11.29 -7.25
C GLN A 83 -6.44 9.91 -6.65
N ILE A 84 -5.39 9.22 -7.12
CA ILE A 84 -4.98 7.91 -6.58
C ILE A 84 -4.57 7.98 -5.10
N ALA A 85 -4.18 9.16 -4.60
CA ALA A 85 -3.84 9.38 -3.19
C ALA A 85 -5.05 9.19 -2.24
N TYR A 86 -6.28 9.48 -2.68
CA TYR A 86 -7.46 9.36 -1.83
C TYR A 86 -7.79 7.92 -1.42
N PRO A 87 -7.88 6.94 -2.34
CA PRO A 87 -8.07 5.55 -1.95
C PRO A 87 -6.88 5.00 -1.15
N MET A 88 -5.64 5.45 -1.41
CA MET A 88 -4.48 5.08 -0.60
C MET A 88 -4.61 5.51 0.85
N ILE A 89 -4.95 6.78 1.11
CA ILE A 89 -5.15 7.30 2.47
C ILE A 89 -6.33 6.59 3.15
N ALA A 90 -7.41 6.34 2.43
CA ALA A 90 -8.56 5.62 2.96
C ALA A 90 -8.20 4.18 3.38
N LEU A 91 -7.44 3.46 2.55
CA LEU A 91 -6.97 2.11 2.86
C LEU A 91 -5.98 2.10 4.03
N LEU A 92 -5.06 3.06 4.08
CA LEU A 92 -4.11 3.19 5.18
C LEU A 92 -4.81 3.45 6.50
N LEU A 93 -5.80 4.36 6.50
CA LEU A 93 -6.62 4.65 7.67
C LEU A 93 -7.41 3.40 8.11
N ALA A 94 -8.07 2.72 7.17
CA ALA A 94 -8.83 1.51 7.45
C ALA A 94 -7.94 0.38 8.01
N GLY A 95 -6.75 0.17 7.42
CA GLY A 95 -5.75 -0.80 7.88
C GLY A 95 -5.27 -0.48 9.30
N THR A 96 -4.93 0.79 9.55
CA THR A 96 -4.47 1.25 10.87
C THR A 96 -5.55 1.11 11.94
N VAL A 97 -6.78 1.54 11.66
CA VAL A 97 -7.91 1.42 12.60
C VAL A 97 -8.20 -0.05 12.91
N ARG A 98 -8.23 -0.91 11.88
CA ARG A 98 -8.49 -2.35 12.06
C ARG A 98 -7.38 -3.03 12.85
N HIS A 99 -6.12 -2.64 12.65
CA HIS A 99 -4.99 -3.13 13.45
C HIS A 99 -5.14 -2.73 14.92
N ARG A 100 -5.45 -1.46 15.20
CA ARG A 100 -5.65 -0.96 16.58
C ARG A 100 -6.83 -1.62 17.29
N LEU A 101 -7.96 -1.78 16.61
CA LEU A 101 -9.14 -2.44 17.18
C LEU A 101 -8.90 -3.92 17.51
N ARG A 102 -8.04 -4.59 16.74
CA ARG A 102 -7.66 -5.99 16.99
C ARG A 102 -6.74 -6.11 18.19
N LEU A 103 -5.74 -5.24 18.29
CA LEU A 103 -4.84 -5.16 19.45
C LEU A 103 -5.65 -4.98 20.75
N ALA A 104 -6.72 -4.19 20.70
CA ALA A 104 -7.62 -3.95 21.82
C ALA A 104 -8.56 -5.15 22.14
N LYS A 105 -8.85 -6.05 21.18
CA LYS A 105 -9.81 -7.16 21.37
C LYS A 105 -9.18 -8.54 21.60
N HIS A 106 -8.07 -8.88 20.96
CA HIS A 106 -7.59 -10.28 20.89
C HIS A 106 -6.15 -10.49 21.40
N GLY A 107 -5.47 -9.43 21.87
CA GLY A 107 -4.06 -9.53 22.27
C GLY A 107 -3.08 -9.62 21.07
N ILE A 108 -1.82 -9.91 21.35
CA ILE A 108 -0.71 -9.89 20.38
C ILE A 108 -0.77 -11.18 19.51
N GLU A 109 -1.36 -11.08 18.33
CA GLU A 109 -1.16 -12.07 17.26
C GLU A 109 0.18 -11.81 16.53
N PRO A 110 0.89 -12.83 16.03
CA PRO A 110 2.08 -12.63 15.22
C PRO A 110 1.76 -11.81 13.96
N ASP A 111 2.49 -10.71 13.77
CA ASP A 111 2.32 -9.87 12.58
C ASP A 111 2.96 -10.47 11.32
N TRP A 112 3.90 -11.39 11.51
CA TRP A 112 4.71 -12.05 10.47
C TRP A 112 4.36 -13.52 10.36
N THR A 113 4.35 -14.05 9.14
CA THR A 113 4.25 -15.49 8.90
C THR A 113 5.53 -16.18 9.36
N ASN A 114 5.41 -17.09 10.33
CA ASN A 114 6.56 -17.76 10.94
C ASN A 114 7.02 -18.93 10.05
N HIS A 115 7.93 -18.68 9.10
CA HIS A 115 8.38 -19.69 8.14
C HIS A 115 9.46 -20.67 8.66
N GLY A 116 9.90 -20.55 9.91
CA GLY A 116 10.81 -21.53 10.49
C GLY A 116 11.62 -21.00 11.66
N ILE A 117 11.08 -21.11 12.87
CA ILE A 117 11.89 -21.17 14.10
C ILE A 117 11.47 -22.34 14.99
N ALA A 118 10.87 -23.37 14.39
CA ALA A 118 10.67 -24.68 15.03
C ALA A 118 12.00 -25.46 15.19
N PHE A 119 13.15 -24.86 14.83
CA PHE A 119 14.47 -25.46 14.96
C PHE A 119 15.07 -25.33 16.37
N LEU A 120 14.51 -24.46 17.23
CA LEU A 120 14.99 -24.26 18.61
C LEU A 120 13.86 -24.48 19.62
N ALA A 121 13.17 -25.61 19.56
CA ALA A 121 12.57 -26.18 20.75
C ALA A 121 13.62 -27.11 21.38
N PRO A 122 14.35 -26.70 22.45
CA PRO A 122 15.08 -27.64 23.26
C PRO A 122 14.11 -28.74 23.68
N GLY A 123 14.51 -29.99 23.48
CA GLY A 123 13.68 -31.17 23.70
C GLY A 123 12.90 -31.07 25.00
N ASP A 124 11.60 -31.33 24.90
CA ASP A 124 10.70 -31.54 26.03
C ASP A 124 11.27 -32.68 26.89
N SER A 125 12.05 -32.35 27.91
CA SER A 125 12.56 -33.28 28.91
C SER A 125 11.52 -33.51 30.01
N ARG A 126 10.24 -33.69 29.65
CA ARG A 126 9.27 -34.29 30.56
C ARG A 126 9.58 -35.76 30.71
N SER A 127 10.46 -36.02 31.68
CA SER A 127 10.64 -37.29 32.35
C SER A 127 9.28 -37.90 32.72
N THR A 128 8.98 -39.01 32.09
CA THR A 128 7.94 -39.96 32.46
C THR A 128 8.24 -40.49 33.87
N PRO A 129 7.30 -40.48 34.84
CA PRO A 129 7.45 -41.32 36.01
C PRO A 129 7.00 -42.73 35.62
N ALA A 130 7.94 -43.65 35.51
CA ALA A 130 7.67 -45.07 35.35
C ALA A 130 8.22 -45.82 36.57
N GLY A 131 7.29 -46.40 37.34
CA GLY A 131 7.51 -47.58 38.19
C GLY A 131 8.23 -47.37 39.50
#